data_AF-A0A531MWH7-F1
#
_entry.id   AF-A0A531MWH7-F1
#
_cell.length_a   1.000
_cell.length_b   1.000
_cell.length_c   1.000
_cell.angle_alpha   90.00
_cell.angle_beta   90.00
_cell.angle_gamma   90.00
#
_symmetry.space_group_name_H-M   'P 1'
#
loop_
_entity.id
_entity.type
_entity.pdbx_description
1 polymer ?
#
loop_
_entity_poly.entity_id
_entity_poly.type
_entity_poly.pdbx_seq_one_letter_code
_entity_poly.pdbx_strand_id
1 'polypeptide(L)'
;MSNNSNTPKDTHYAKLRRAFRDEKSGGAPAFRPRQPVPPGENAGDGLVRLYGLHTVRAALDNPRRRIKKMLVTRNAVERLDIGDLAALPFKAELVEPRD
;
A
#
# COMPACT_ATOMS: atom_id res chain seq x y z
N MET A 1 30.38 -6.85 10.46
CA MET A 1 30.82 -7.80 9.41
C MET A 1 29.80 -8.92 9.39
N SER A 2 28.88 -8.91 8.42
CA SER A 2 27.83 -9.92 8.27
C SER A 2 28.47 -11.24 7.81
N ASN A 3 28.56 -12.21 8.72
CA ASN A 3 29.01 -13.57 8.42
C ASN A 3 27.94 -14.30 7.61
N ASN A 4 27.87 -14.01 6.31
CA ASN A 4 27.07 -14.76 5.36
C ASN A 4 27.78 -16.07 5.04
N SER A 5 27.67 -17.04 5.95
CA SER A 5 28.11 -18.41 5.72
C SER A 5 27.09 -19.11 4.80
N ASN A 6 27.23 -18.91 3.49
CA ASN A 6 26.59 -19.80 2.49
C ASN A 6 27.37 -21.12 2.41
N THR A 7 27.62 -21.76 3.55
CA THR A 7 28.34 -23.03 3.56
C THR A 7 27.45 -24.13 2.97
N PRO A 8 28.03 -25.19 2.40
CA PRO A 8 27.26 -26.37 1.98
C PRO A 8 26.39 -26.94 3.11
N LYS A 9 26.85 -26.84 4.37
CA LYS A 9 26.11 -27.24 5.57
C LYS A 9 24.90 -26.32 5.84
N ASP A 10 25.07 -25.01 5.74
CA ASP A 10 23.95 -24.07 5.93
C ASP A 10 22.87 -24.25 4.86
N THR A 11 23.29 -24.50 3.61
CA THR A 11 22.36 -24.86 2.53
C THR A 11 21.61 -26.16 2.83
N HIS A 12 22.31 -27.18 3.34
CA HIS A 12 21.72 -28.45 3.72
C HIS A 12 20.67 -28.27 4.82
N TYR A 13 21.01 -27.59 5.92
CA TYR A 13 20.07 -27.34 7.01
C TYR A 13 18.93 -26.39 6.62
N ALA A 14 19.15 -25.44 5.71
CA ALA A 14 18.10 -24.60 5.15
C ALA A 14 17.07 -25.42 4.36
N LYS A 15 17.52 -26.39 3.54
CA LYS A 15 16.63 -27.31 2.81
C LYS A 15 15.83 -28.20 3.76
N LEU A 16 16.49 -28.76 4.77
CA LEU A 16 15.87 -29.65 5.75
C LEU A 16 14.78 -28.92 6.56
N ARG A 17 15.05 -27.68 6.97
CA ARG A 17 14.06 -26.81 7.63
C ARG A 17 12.91 -26.36 6.72
N ARG A 18 13.11 -26.28 5.40
CA ARG A 18 12.01 -26.04 4.44
C ARG A 18 11.15 -27.29 4.33
N ALA A 19 11.75 -28.46 4.10
CA ALA A 19 11.02 -29.73 3.99
C ALA A 19 10.16 -30.03 5.23
N PHE A 20 10.70 -29.85 6.44
CA PHE A 20 9.94 -30.03 7.68
C PHE A 20 8.77 -29.05 7.83
N ARG A 21 8.96 -27.79 7.40
CA ARG A 21 7.87 -26.80 7.41
C ARG A 21 6.80 -27.15 6.39
N ASP A 22 7.20 -27.54 5.18
CA ASP A 22 6.30 -27.94 4.11
C ASP A 22 5.50 -29.18 4.52
N GLU A 23 6.13 -30.19 5.14
CA GLU A 23 5.44 -31.37 5.67
C GLU A 23 4.42 -31.01 6.75
N LYS A 24 4.81 -30.15 7.71
CA LYS A 24 3.92 -29.70 8.80
C LYS A 24 2.78 -28.80 8.30
N SER A 25 2.97 -28.04 7.22
CA SER A 25 1.95 -27.17 6.63
C SER A 25 1.04 -27.87 5.61
N GLY A 26 1.21 -29.17 5.37
CA GLY A 26 0.43 -29.92 4.38
C GLY A 26 0.86 -29.68 2.92
N GLY A 27 2.13 -29.29 2.73
CA GLY A 27 2.76 -28.99 1.44
C GLY A 27 2.87 -27.49 1.14
N ALA A 28 3.44 -27.19 -0.02
CA ALA A 28 3.42 -25.84 -0.57
C ALA A 28 1.97 -25.44 -0.91
N PRO A 29 1.54 -24.20 -0.63
CA PRO A 29 0.21 -23.75 -1.01
C PRO A 29 0.06 -23.91 -2.52
N ALA A 30 -1.03 -24.55 -2.95
CA ALA A 30 -1.36 -24.64 -4.37
C ALA A 30 -1.36 -23.23 -4.97
N PHE A 31 -0.67 -23.03 -6.09
CA PHE A 31 -0.74 -21.78 -6.83
C PHE A 31 -2.19 -21.53 -7.22
N ARG A 32 -2.84 -20.58 -6.54
CA ARG A 32 -4.18 -20.12 -6.87
C ARG A 32 -4.02 -18.88 -7.74
N PRO A 33 -4.26 -18.96 -9.06
CA PRO A 33 -4.27 -17.76 -9.88
C PRO A 33 -5.32 -16.81 -9.30
N ARG A 34 -4.92 -15.57 -9.00
CA ARG A 34 -5.86 -14.55 -8.57
C ARG A 34 -6.83 -14.31 -9.73
N GLN A 35 -8.12 -14.46 -9.46
CA GLN A 35 -9.14 -14.09 -10.44
C GLN A 35 -9.00 -12.60 -10.75
N PRO A 36 -8.99 -12.20 -12.02
CA PRO A 36 -8.99 -10.79 -12.39
C PRO A 36 -10.29 -10.18 -11.84
N VAL A 37 -10.14 -9.21 -10.95
CA VAL A 37 -11.29 -8.45 -10.44
C VAL A 37 -11.69 -7.48 -11.54
N PRO A 38 -12.96 -7.49 -12.00
CA PRO A 38 -13.41 -6.51 -12.98
C PRO A 38 -13.22 -5.09 -12.44
N PRO A 39 -13.02 -4.09 -13.31
CA PRO A 39 -13.03 -2.70 -12.88
C PRO A 39 -14.31 -2.42 -12.10
N GLY A 40 -14.18 -1.79 -10.93
CA GLY A 40 -15.35 -1.38 -10.16
C GLY A 40 -16.25 -0.42 -10.95
N GLU A 41 -17.53 -0.39 -10.62
CA GLU A 41 -18.46 0.57 -11.21
C GLU A 41 -17.99 2.02 -10.98
N ASN A 42 -18.23 2.86 -11.97
CA ASN A 42 -17.95 4.29 -11.84
C ASN A 42 -18.90 4.91 -10.80
N ALA A 43 -18.41 5.90 -10.06
CA ALA A 43 -19.26 6.66 -9.14
C ALA A 43 -20.40 7.33 -9.92
N GLY A 44 -21.64 7.21 -9.42
CA GLY A 44 -22.84 7.74 -10.10
C GLY A 44 -22.85 9.26 -10.28
N ASP A 45 -22.14 10.00 -9.43
CA ASP A 45 -21.90 11.44 -9.54
C ASP A 45 -20.60 11.79 -10.29
N GLY A 46 -19.88 10.78 -10.79
CA GLY A 46 -18.55 10.91 -11.39
C GLY A 46 -17.44 11.27 -10.40
N LEU A 47 -17.72 11.30 -9.09
CA LEU A 47 -16.77 11.66 -8.04
C LEU A 47 -16.42 10.45 -7.17
N VAL A 48 -15.17 10.02 -7.28
CA VAL A 48 -14.61 9.00 -6.39
C VAL A 48 -14.04 9.66 -5.14
N ARG A 49 -14.54 9.24 -3.98
CA ARG A 49 -14.04 9.66 -2.67
C ARG A 49 -13.01 8.64 -2.18
N LEU A 50 -11.81 9.09 -1.86
CA LEU A 50 -10.72 8.24 -1.39
C LEU A 50 -10.45 8.49 0.09
N TYR A 51 -10.18 7.41 0.82
CA TYR A 51 -9.92 7.44 2.25
C TYR A 51 -8.68 6.62 2.59
N GLY A 52 -7.94 7.09 3.59
CA GLY A 52 -6.73 6.44 4.09
C GLY A 52 -5.45 7.07 3.55
N LEU A 53 -4.39 7.02 4.37
CA LEU A 53 -3.13 7.69 4.07
C LEU A 53 -2.47 7.16 2.77
N HIS A 54 -2.40 5.84 2.63
CA HIS A 54 -1.71 5.20 1.51
C HIS A 54 -2.42 5.39 0.17
N THR A 55 -3.75 5.32 0.17
CA THR A 55 -4.57 5.49 -1.04
C THR A 55 -4.52 6.94 -1.52
N VAL A 56 -4.58 7.90 -0.59
CA VAL A 56 -4.43 9.33 -0.89
C VAL A 56 -3.03 9.62 -1.41
N ARG A 57 -1.97 9.09 -0.77
CA ARG A 57 -0.60 9.24 -1.26
C ARG A 57 -0.45 8.74 -2.71
N ALA A 58 -0.91 7.52 -2.98
CA ALA A 58 -0.89 6.96 -4.33
C ALA A 58 -1.74 7.78 -5.33
N ALA A 59 -2.79 8.46 -4.85
CA ALA A 59 -3.59 9.35 -5.70
C ALA A 59 -2.88 10.66 -6.02
N LEU A 60 -2.16 11.25 -5.04
CA LEU A 60 -1.34 12.46 -5.22
C LEU A 60 -0.19 12.22 -6.18
N ASP A 61 0.46 11.06 -6.09
CA ASP A 61 1.60 10.69 -6.93
C ASP A 61 1.19 10.29 -8.37
N ASN A 62 -0.11 10.25 -8.67
CA ASN A 62 -0.63 9.83 -9.97
C ASN A 62 -1.09 11.03 -10.82
N PRO A 63 -0.29 11.48 -11.81
CA PRO A 63 -0.62 12.65 -12.62
C PRO A 63 -1.83 12.45 -13.54
N ARG A 64 -2.27 11.21 -13.75
CA ARG A 64 -3.49 10.90 -14.54
C ARG A 64 -4.77 11.19 -13.74
N ARG A 65 -4.67 11.44 -12.43
CA ARG A 65 -5.82 11.78 -11.59
C ARG A 65 -6.00 13.29 -11.52
N ARG A 66 -7.26 13.73 -11.58
CA ARG A 66 -7.66 15.12 -11.34
C ARG A 66 -8.31 15.24 -9.97
N ILE A 67 -7.59 15.81 -9.01
CA ILE A 67 -8.08 16.00 -7.64
C ILE A 67 -8.92 17.28 -7.59
N LYS A 68 -10.16 17.17 -7.10
CA LYS A 68 -11.11 18.30 -7.03
C LYS A 68 -11.01 19.06 -5.70
N LYS A 69 -11.01 18.32 -4.60
CA LYS A 69 -10.94 18.86 -3.24
C LYS A 69 -10.28 17.83 -2.34
N MET A 70 -9.45 18.28 -1.40
CA MET A 70 -8.85 17.48 -0.36
C MET A 70 -9.21 18.08 1.00
N LEU A 71 -9.72 17.24 1.90
CA LEU A 71 -9.88 17.56 3.32
C LEU A 71 -8.81 16.78 4.07
N VAL A 72 -8.02 17.47 4.88
CA VAL A 72 -6.88 16.86 5.57
C VAL A 72 -6.80 17.38 6.99
N THR A 73 -6.49 16.52 7.95
CA THR A 73 -6.23 16.92 9.34
C THR A 73 -4.75 17.21 9.55
N ARG A 74 -4.38 17.89 10.64
CA ARG A 74 -2.96 18.20 10.95
C ARG A 74 -2.06 16.97 10.94
N ASN A 75 -2.47 15.89 11.62
CA ASN A 75 -1.74 14.62 11.65
C ASN A 75 -1.61 13.98 10.25
N ALA A 76 -2.60 14.17 9.37
CA ALA A 76 -2.51 13.65 8.01
C ALA A 76 -1.56 14.49 7.14
N VAL A 77 -1.49 15.81 7.32
CA VAL A 77 -0.50 16.67 6.64
C VAL A 77 0.92 16.22 6.98
N GLU A 78 1.21 16.03 8.27
CA GLU A 78 2.51 15.55 8.74
C GLU A 78 2.86 14.17 8.16
N ARG A 79 1.89 13.24 8.16
CA ARG A 79 2.10 11.87 7.64
C ARG A 79 2.20 11.79 6.12
N LEU A 80 1.64 12.75 5.39
CA LEU A 80 1.74 12.83 3.93
C LEU A 80 2.99 13.59 3.48
N ASP A 81 3.75 14.18 4.42
CA ASP A 81 4.91 15.04 4.17
C ASP A 81 4.57 16.21 3.23
N ILE A 82 3.42 16.85 3.48
CA ILE A 82 2.99 18.01 2.70
C ILE A 82 3.47 19.28 3.41
N GLY A 83 4.42 19.97 2.79
CA GLY A 83 4.99 21.21 3.34
C GLY A 83 3.97 22.36 3.36
N ASP A 84 3.43 22.72 2.20
CA ASP A 84 2.45 23.80 2.06
C ASP A 84 1.21 23.33 1.29
N LEU A 85 0.04 23.43 1.93
CA LEU A 85 -1.24 23.09 1.33
C LEU A 85 -1.65 24.09 0.24
N ALA A 86 -1.23 25.35 0.33
CA ALA A 86 -1.55 26.39 -0.66
C ALA A 86 -0.75 26.22 -1.96
N ALA A 87 0.40 25.55 -1.90
CA ALA A 87 1.21 25.23 -3.07
C ALA A 87 0.65 24.06 -3.92
N LEU A 88 -0.35 23.33 -3.40
CA LEU A 88 -0.96 22.22 -4.14
C LEU A 88 -1.81 22.75 -5.32
N PRO A 89 -1.84 22.04 -6.46
CA PRO A 89 -2.58 22.48 -7.66
C PRO A 89 -4.10 22.32 -7.54
N PHE A 90 -4.61 22.01 -6.35
CA PHE A 90 -6.03 21.78 -6.07
C PHE A 90 -6.39 22.30 -4.68
N LYS A 91 -7.68 22.47 -4.43
CA LYS A 91 -8.18 22.98 -3.15
C LYS A 91 -7.91 21.98 -2.03
N ALA A 92 -7.00 22.30 -1.12
CA ALA A 92 -6.76 21.55 0.10
C ALA A 92 -7.19 22.38 1.32
N GLU A 93 -8.06 21.81 2.15
CA GLU A 93 -8.57 22.46 3.37
C GLU A 93 -8.11 21.65 4.60
N LEU A 94 -7.54 22.36 5.57
CA LEU A 94 -7.26 21.81 6.88
C LEU A 94 -8.56 21.74 7.69
N VAL A 95 -8.92 20.55 8.16
CA VAL A 95 -10.14 20.30 8.95
C VAL A 95 -9.81 19.68 10.30
N GLU A 96 -10.67 19.89 11.29
CA GLU A 96 -10.56 19.17 12.56
C GLU A 96 -11.27 17.81 12.45
N PRO A 97 -10.89 16.78 13.24
CA PRO A 97 -11.48 15.44 13.14
C PRO A 97 -12.98 15.34 13.41
N ARG A 98 -13.58 16.41 13.94
CA ARG A 98 -15.00 16.51 14.30
C ARG A 98 -15.85 17.16 13.21
N ASP A 99 -15.21 17.81 12.23
CA ASP A 99 -15.85 18.42 11.08
C ASP A 99 -16.07 17.40 9.96
#